data_AF-A0A1I0HQU4-F1
#
_entry.id   AF-A0A1I0HQU4-F1
#
_cell.length_a   1.000
_cell.length_b   1.000
_cell.length_c   1.000
_cell.angle_alpha   90.00
_cell.angle_beta   90.00
_cell.angle_gamma   90.00
#
_symmetry.space_group_name_H-M   'P 1'
#
loop_
_entity.id
_entity.type
_entity.pdbx_description
1 polymer ?
#
loop_
_entity_poly.entity_id
_entity_poly.type
_entity_poly.pdbx_seq_one_letter_code
_entity_poly.pdbx_strand_id
1 'polypeptide(L)'
;MFLGNYKLIEGKMNERISFKELLIYLRNCKEKSAYLKFIDDITPLDFDPPLVMDYINSISNGNIPQGLVDEVETIYDENNYSFERVQLVDLIGCSNVEFDYPYIDECYQILNNVIKTKDIDDDTIKSIDDNLCYINDDEIVEIMEKIKESYKLYKKENSSLDELLNLIKNYYDEYHKIISDIFDEI
;
A
#
# COMPACT_ATOMS: atom_id res chain seq x y z
N MET A 1 -15.70 -5.87 -44.74
CA MET A 1 -14.71 -6.64 -43.95
C MET A 1 -13.55 -5.79 -43.40
N PHE A 2 -13.38 -4.51 -43.77
CA PHE A 2 -12.23 -3.69 -43.34
C PHE A 2 -12.39 -3.01 -41.96
N LEU A 3 -13.58 -2.57 -41.57
CA LEU A 3 -13.82 -1.84 -40.30
C LEU A 3 -13.58 -2.69 -39.03
N GLY A 4 -13.78 -4.01 -39.11
CA GLY A 4 -13.52 -4.92 -37.99
C GLY A 4 -12.03 -5.04 -37.67
N ASN A 5 -11.17 -5.05 -38.69
CA ASN A 5 -9.72 -5.11 -38.49
C ASN A 5 -9.17 -3.80 -37.91
N TYR A 6 -9.72 -2.64 -38.27
CA TYR A 6 -9.31 -1.36 -37.67
C TYR A 6 -9.59 -1.28 -36.18
N LYS A 7 -10.81 -1.67 -35.73
CA LYS A 7 -11.14 -1.69 -34.30
C LYS A 7 -10.30 -2.71 -33.50
N LEU A 8 -9.95 -3.84 -34.11
CA LEU A 8 -9.08 -4.84 -33.48
C LEU A 8 -7.62 -4.35 -33.37
N ILE A 9 -7.11 -3.68 -34.41
CA ILE A 9 -5.78 -3.05 -34.40
C ILE A 9 -5.73 -1.91 -33.38
N GLU A 10 -6.78 -1.08 -33.33
CA GLU A 10 -6.93 0.01 -32.36
C GLU A 10 -7.02 -0.53 -30.92
N GLY A 11 -7.80 -1.58 -30.68
CA GLY A 11 -7.90 -2.25 -29.37
C GLY A 11 -6.57 -2.80 -28.88
N LYS A 12 -5.83 -3.54 -29.74
CA LYS A 12 -4.49 -4.05 -29.41
C LYS A 12 -3.46 -2.95 -29.21
N MET A 13 -3.60 -1.83 -29.93
CA MET A 13 -2.74 -0.67 -29.74
C MET A 13 -3.01 -0.02 -28.38
N ASN A 14 -4.28 0.07 -27.96
CA ASN A 14 -4.66 0.60 -26.66
C ASN A 14 -4.13 -0.28 -25.51
N GLU A 15 -4.28 -1.61 -25.58
CA GLU A 15 -3.75 -2.53 -24.55
C GLU A 15 -2.23 -2.36 -24.35
N ARG A 16 -1.47 -2.31 -25.44
CA ARG A 16 -0.01 -2.10 -25.43
C ARG A 16 0.39 -0.77 -24.80
N ILE A 17 -0.35 0.29 -25.11
CA ILE A 17 -0.09 1.63 -24.57
C ILE A 17 -0.47 1.66 -23.10
N SER A 18 -1.62 1.13 -22.70
CA SER A 18 -2.09 1.07 -21.31
C SER A 18 -1.08 0.37 -20.39
N PHE A 19 -0.52 -0.77 -20.81
CA PHE A 19 0.52 -1.45 -20.02
C PHE A 19 1.76 -0.57 -19.83
N LYS A 20 2.20 0.14 -20.87
CA LYS A 20 3.38 1.02 -20.80
C LYS A 20 3.13 2.25 -19.93
N GLU A 21 1.94 2.83 -19.99
CA GLU A 21 1.53 3.91 -19.08
C GLU A 21 1.49 3.44 -17.62
N LEU A 22 1.03 2.21 -17.37
CA LEU A 22 1.08 1.62 -16.03
C LEU A 22 2.53 1.46 -15.53
N LEU A 23 3.48 1.03 -16.38
CA LEU A 23 4.90 0.98 -16.02
C LEU A 23 5.45 2.38 -15.69
N ILE A 24 5.05 3.41 -16.45
CA ILE A 24 5.43 4.80 -16.18
C ILE A 24 4.86 5.26 -14.82
N TYR A 25 3.60 4.94 -14.53
CA TYR A 25 2.98 5.22 -13.24
C TYR A 25 3.76 4.55 -12.11
N LEU A 26 3.96 3.23 -12.17
CA LEU A 26 4.69 2.48 -11.13
C LEU A 26 6.11 3.03 -10.90
N ARG A 27 6.79 3.49 -11.95
CA ARG A 27 8.17 4.00 -11.84
C ARG A 27 8.27 5.45 -11.37
N ASN A 28 7.30 6.29 -11.72
CA ASN A 28 7.41 7.75 -11.57
C ASN A 28 6.35 8.37 -10.66
N CYS A 29 5.38 7.58 -10.18
CA CYS A 29 4.41 8.05 -9.21
C CYS A 29 5.13 8.54 -7.95
N LYS A 30 4.70 9.68 -7.42
CA LYS A 30 5.21 10.28 -6.19
C LYS A 30 4.19 10.24 -5.06
N GLU A 31 3.01 9.71 -5.35
CA GLU A 31 1.96 9.55 -4.36
C GLU A 31 2.39 8.48 -3.37
N LYS A 32 2.09 8.72 -2.10
CA LYS A 32 2.25 7.68 -1.08
C LYS A 32 1.01 6.80 -1.14
N SER A 33 1.22 5.50 -1.25
CA SER A 33 0.19 4.50 -1.07
C SER A 33 0.82 3.27 -0.44
N ALA A 34 0.05 2.53 0.35
CA ALA A 34 0.52 1.30 0.95
C ALA A 34 0.98 0.29 -0.11
N TYR A 35 0.26 0.22 -1.25
CA TYR A 35 0.60 -0.66 -2.37
C TYR A 35 1.94 -0.32 -3.03
N LEU A 36 2.20 0.97 -3.32
CA LEU A 36 3.47 1.38 -3.91
C LEU A 36 4.63 1.16 -2.93
N LYS A 37 4.41 1.44 -1.64
CA LYS A 37 5.40 1.14 -0.60
C LYS A 37 5.71 -0.36 -0.52
N PHE A 38 4.68 -1.21 -0.56
CA PHE A 38 4.85 -2.65 -0.61
C PHE A 38 5.73 -3.11 -1.79
N ILE A 39 5.51 -2.56 -2.98
CA ILE A 39 6.36 -2.85 -4.15
C ILE A 39 7.79 -2.35 -3.95
N ASP A 40 7.95 -1.11 -3.45
CA ASP A 40 9.26 -0.48 -3.24
C ASP A 40 10.13 -1.24 -2.23
N ASP A 41 9.50 -1.88 -1.23
CA ASP A 41 10.18 -2.69 -0.21
C ASP A 41 10.68 -4.04 -0.77
N ILE A 42 10.19 -4.48 -1.94
CA ILE A 42 10.68 -5.69 -2.61
C ILE A 42 11.95 -5.35 -3.40
N THR A 43 13.09 -5.89 -2.97
CA THR A 43 14.36 -5.74 -3.71
C THR A 43 14.21 -6.28 -5.15
N PRO A 44 14.59 -5.54 -6.20
CA PRO A 44 14.46 -6.00 -7.58
C PRO A 44 15.40 -7.17 -7.89
N LEU A 45 15.06 -7.98 -8.90
CA LEU A 45 15.98 -8.97 -9.47
C LEU A 45 17.02 -8.26 -10.36
N ASP A 46 18.22 -8.82 -10.41
CA ASP A 46 19.33 -8.30 -11.23
C ASP A 46 19.21 -8.79 -12.69
N PHE A 47 18.20 -8.31 -13.40
CA PHE A 47 17.99 -8.65 -14.81
C PHE A 47 19.08 -8.07 -15.71
N ASP A 48 19.41 -8.78 -16.81
CA ASP A 48 20.31 -8.24 -17.84
C ASP A 48 19.63 -7.04 -18.56
N PRO A 49 20.13 -5.79 -18.40
CA PRO A 49 19.42 -4.60 -18.91
C PRO A 49 19.13 -4.60 -20.42
N PRO A 50 20.03 -5.10 -21.30
CA PRO A 50 19.74 -5.38 -22.70
C PRO A 50 18.47 -6.20 -22.96
N LEU A 51 18.16 -7.20 -22.13
CA LEU A 51 17.03 -8.13 -22.34
C LEU A 51 15.70 -7.57 -21.85
N VAL A 52 15.72 -6.66 -20.87
CA VAL A 52 14.51 -6.04 -20.28
C VAL A 52 13.59 -5.43 -21.35
N MET A 53 14.16 -4.81 -22.39
CA MET A 53 13.37 -4.21 -23.48
C MET A 53 12.62 -5.25 -24.31
N ASP A 54 13.22 -6.42 -24.54
CA ASP A 54 12.60 -7.52 -25.28
C ASP A 54 11.47 -8.18 -24.46
N TYR A 55 11.65 -8.27 -23.15
CA TYR A 55 10.60 -8.73 -22.22
C TYR A 55 9.41 -7.77 -22.20
N ILE A 56 9.65 -6.47 -21.99
CA ILE A 56 8.58 -5.46 -22.00
C ILE A 56 7.84 -5.47 -23.34
N ASN A 57 8.55 -5.60 -24.47
CA ASN A 57 7.91 -5.70 -25.77
C ASN A 57 7.02 -6.94 -25.86
N SER A 58 7.51 -8.11 -25.46
CA SER A 58 6.75 -9.37 -25.47
C SER A 58 5.49 -9.29 -24.59
N ILE A 59 5.65 -8.84 -23.34
CA ILE A 59 4.55 -8.70 -22.37
C ILE A 59 3.51 -7.71 -22.87
N SER A 60 3.94 -6.56 -23.44
CA SER A 60 3.00 -5.59 -24.00
C SER A 60 2.14 -6.18 -25.12
N ASN A 61 2.66 -7.17 -25.85
CA ASN A 61 1.91 -7.89 -26.89
C ASN A 61 1.08 -9.07 -26.34
N GLY A 62 0.94 -9.18 -25.01
CA GLY A 62 0.16 -10.22 -24.34
C GLY A 62 0.87 -11.57 -24.22
N ASN A 63 2.20 -11.60 -24.31
CA ASN A 63 2.99 -12.83 -24.26
C ASN A 63 4.07 -12.75 -23.18
N ILE A 64 4.03 -13.67 -22.21
CA ILE A 64 5.14 -13.87 -21.28
C ILE A 64 6.19 -14.75 -21.98
N PRO A 65 7.39 -14.23 -22.31
CA PRO A 65 8.38 -15.01 -23.04
C PRO A 65 9.03 -16.06 -22.13
N GLN A 66 9.25 -17.28 -22.64
CA GLN A 66 9.91 -18.35 -21.85
C GLN A 66 11.29 -17.93 -21.34
N GLY A 67 12.06 -17.15 -22.11
CA GLY A 67 13.36 -16.65 -21.66
C GLY A 67 13.29 -15.79 -20.39
N LEU A 68 12.20 -15.04 -20.17
CA LEU A 68 11.99 -14.32 -18.91
C LEU A 68 11.75 -15.29 -17.75
N VAL A 69 10.99 -16.36 -17.98
CA VAL A 69 10.74 -17.40 -16.96
C VAL A 69 12.05 -18.08 -16.59
N ASP A 70 12.82 -18.51 -17.60
CA ASP A 70 14.11 -19.19 -17.41
C ASP A 70 15.13 -18.29 -16.67
N GLU A 71 15.18 -16.99 -17.00
CA GLU A 71 16.05 -16.03 -16.32
C GLU A 71 15.62 -15.80 -14.86
N VAL A 72 14.31 -15.67 -14.60
CA VAL A 72 13.80 -15.56 -13.23
C VAL A 72 14.15 -16.82 -12.43
N GLU A 73 13.89 -18.01 -12.95
CA GLU A 73 14.25 -19.28 -12.29
C GLU A 73 15.76 -19.33 -11.98
N THR A 74 16.60 -18.98 -12.95
CA THR A 74 18.06 -18.93 -12.79
C THR A 74 18.48 -17.95 -11.69
N ILE A 75 17.95 -16.73 -11.69
CA ILE A 75 18.26 -15.72 -10.67
C ILE A 75 17.82 -16.20 -9.28
N TYR A 76 16.66 -16.86 -9.17
CA TYR A 76 16.16 -17.42 -7.90
C TYR A 76 17.09 -18.51 -7.36
N ASP A 77 17.51 -19.44 -8.21
CA ASP A 77 18.40 -20.53 -7.83
C ASP A 77 19.80 -20.02 -7.46
N GLU A 78 20.38 -19.12 -8.25
CA GLU A 78 21.74 -18.61 -8.01
C GLU A 78 21.85 -17.76 -6.74
N ASN A 79 20.82 -16.96 -6.45
CA ASN A 79 20.82 -16.07 -5.28
C ASN A 79 20.17 -16.70 -4.04
N ASN A 80 19.70 -17.95 -4.13
CA ASN A 80 18.98 -18.64 -3.06
C ASN A 80 17.80 -17.81 -2.50
N TYR A 81 17.03 -17.17 -3.38
CA TYR A 81 15.86 -16.43 -2.95
C TYR A 81 14.84 -17.36 -2.27
N SER A 82 14.23 -16.90 -1.18
CA SER A 82 13.30 -17.71 -0.39
C SER A 82 11.96 -17.90 -1.10
N PHE A 83 11.26 -18.98 -0.75
CA PHE A 83 9.87 -19.18 -1.16
C PHE A 83 8.94 -18.05 -0.68
N GLU A 84 9.25 -17.45 0.48
CA GLU A 84 8.52 -16.28 1.01
C GLU A 84 8.53 -15.11 0.02
N ARG A 85 9.64 -14.88 -0.68
CA ARG A 85 9.70 -13.85 -1.73
C ARG A 85 8.71 -14.14 -2.86
N VAL A 86 8.61 -15.39 -3.28
CA VAL A 86 7.64 -15.79 -4.33
C VAL A 86 6.22 -15.46 -3.87
N GLN A 87 5.89 -15.80 -2.62
CA GLN A 87 4.59 -15.50 -2.05
C GLN A 87 4.31 -13.99 -2.00
N LEU A 88 5.31 -13.17 -1.63
CA LEU A 88 5.16 -11.71 -1.62
C LEU A 88 4.92 -11.15 -3.02
N VAL A 89 5.70 -11.57 -4.02
CA VAL A 89 5.54 -11.10 -5.40
C VAL A 89 4.19 -11.53 -5.98
N ASP A 90 3.67 -12.71 -5.60
CA ASP A 90 2.36 -13.21 -6.04
C ASP A 90 1.19 -12.35 -5.54
N LEU A 91 1.36 -11.60 -4.44
CA LEU A 91 0.33 -10.66 -3.95
C LEU A 91 0.14 -9.45 -4.88
N ILE A 92 1.09 -9.16 -5.78
CA ILE A 92 1.01 -8.00 -6.68
C ILE A 92 -0.17 -8.19 -7.64
N GLY A 93 -1.18 -7.32 -7.50
CA GLY A 93 -2.41 -7.38 -8.29
C GLY A 93 -3.50 -8.28 -7.71
N CYS A 94 -3.32 -8.88 -6.53
CA CYS A 94 -4.38 -9.56 -5.80
C CYS A 94 -5.39 -8.54 -5.24
N SER A 95 -6.64 -8.59 -5.73
CA SER A 95 -7.68 -7.62 -5.36
C SER A 95 -8.25 -7.79 -3.95
N ASN A 96 -7.92 -8.89 -3.27
CA ASN A 96 -8.38 -9.24 -1.94
C ASN A 96 -7.31 -9.00 -0.86
N VAL A 97 -6.27 -8.22 -1.17
CA VAL A 97 -5.20 -7.88 -0.23
C VAL A 97 -5.35 -6.41 0.17
N GLU A 98 -5.51 -6.18 1.46
CA GLU A 98 -5.55 -4.85 2.07
C GLU A 98 -4.14 -4.43 2.48
N PHE A 99 -3.44 -3.75 1.57
CA PHE A 99 -2.06 -3.33 1.80
C PHE A 99 -1.92 -2.27 2.90
N ASP A 100 -2.98 -1.52 3.18
CA ASP A 100 -3.02 -0.48 4.21
C ASP A 100 -3.31 -1.01 5.62
N TYR A 101 -3.78 -2.25 5.76
CA TYR A 101 -4.07 -2.88 7.04
C TYR A 101 -2.93 -2.82 8.07
N PRO A 102 -1.64 -3.04 7.72
CA PRO A 102 -0.54 -2.90 8.68
C PRO A 102 -0.42 -1.50 9.28
N TYR A 103 -0.74 -0.45 8.51
CA TYR A 103 -0.68 0.94 8.97
C TYR A 103 -1.90 1.29 9.83
N ILE A 104 -3.05 0.69 9.50
CA ILE A 104 -4.26 0.71 10.34
C ILE A 104 -3.94 0.07 11.70
N ASP A 105 -3.46 -1.18 11.73
CA ASP A 105 -3.10 -1.86 12.99
C ASP A 105 -2.05 -1.09 13.79
N GLU A 106 -1.01 -0.54 13.14
CA GLU A 106 -0.01 0.28 13.85
C GLU A 106 -0.65 1.50 14.54
N CYS A 107 -1.51 2.23 13.84
CA CYS A 107 -2.27 3.34 14.44
C CYS A 107 -3.15 2.86 15.61
N TYR A 108 -3.80 1.70 15.49
CA TYR A 108 -4.57 1.10 16.57
C TYR A 108 -3.70 0.78 17.79
N GLN A 109 -2.53 0.17 17.59
CA GLN A 109 -1.59 -0.15 18.66
C GLN A 109 -1.06 1.11 19.35
N ILE A 110 -0.79 2.17 18.58
CA ILE A 110 -0.39 3.48 19.13
C ILE A 110 -1.48 4.00 20.08
N LEU A 111 -2.75 4.03 19.64
CA LEU A 111 -3.85 4.51 20.49
C LEU A 111 -4.07 3.63 21.72
N ASN A 112 -3.99 2.31 21.57
CA ASN A 112 -4.06 1.36 22.68
C ASN A 112 -2.95 1.61 23.71
N ASN A 113 -1.74 1.92 23.25
CA ASN A 113 -0.63 2.27 24.13
C ASN A 113 -0.92 3.57 24.90
N VAL A 114 -1.39 4.63 24.22
CA VAL A 114 -1.79 5.90 24.86
C VAL A 114 -2.84 5.68 25.95
N ILE A 115 -3.85 4.83 25.71
CA ILE A 115 -4.89 4.53 26.70
C ILE A 115 -4.30 3.78 27.92
N LYS A 116 -3.38 2.84 27.68
CA LYS A 116 -2.75 2.04 28.73
C LYS A 116 -1.78 2.85 29.59
N THR A 117 -0.92 3.63 28.95
CA THR A 117 0.10 4.45 29.63
C THR A 117 -0.47 5.74 30.20
N LYS A 118 -1.62 6.18 29.65
CA LYS A 118 -2.22 7.50 29.91
C LYS A 118 -1.27 8.63 29.57
N ASP A 119 -0.47 8.44 28.53
CA ASP A 119 0.56 9.37 28.10
C ASP A 119 0.51 9.54 26.59
N ILE A 120 0.76 10.77 26.13
CA ILE A 120 0.78 11.13 24.72
C ILE A 120 1.72 12.31 24.53
N ASP A 121 2.56 12.22 23.50
CA ASP A 121 3.58 13.19 23.19
C ASP A 121 3.66 13.49 21.67
N ASP A 122 4.61 14.33 21.29
CA ASP A 122 4.76 14.73 19.88
C ASP A 122 5.24 13.57 19.01
N ASP A 123 6.00 12.64 19.57
CA ASP A 123 6.50 11.47 18.86
C ASP A 123 5.34 10.52 18.53
N THR A 124 4.41 10.34 19.47
CA THR A 124 3.16 9.61 19.27
C THR A 124 2.36 10.19 18.10
N ILE A 125 2.16 11.51 18.08
CA ILE A 125 1.44 12.18 17.00
C ILE A 125 2.16 12.06 15.66
N LYS A 126 3.49 12.17 15.66
CA LYS A 126 4.29 11.98 14.46
C LYS A 126 4.18 10.55 13.91
N SER A 127 4.18 9.54 14.78
CA SER A 127 3.97 8.15 14.37
C SER A 127 2.59 7.93 13.74
N ILE A 128 1.54 8.60 14.25
CA ILE A 128 0.22 8.58 13.59
C ILE A 128 0.31 9.20 12.19
N ASP A 129 0.95 10.36 12.05
CA ASP A 129 1.13 11.04 10.74
C ASP A 129 1.90 10.20 9.71
N ASP A 130 2.97 9.55 10.15
CA ASP A 130 3.80 8.71 9.28
C ASP A 130 3.02 7.50 8.75
N ASN A 131 2.05 6.98 9.52
CA ASN A 131 1.19 5.88 9.10
C ASN A 131 -0.01 6.34 8.25
N LEU A 132 -0.64 7.47 8.59
CA LEU A 132 -1.84 7.97 7.90
C LEU A 132 -1.65 8.15 6.39
N CYS A 133 -0.43 8.48 5.96
CA CYS A 133 -0.14 8.67 4.55
C CYS A 133 -0.18 7.39 3.69
N TYR A 134 -0.45 6.23 4.31
CA TYR A 134 -0.59 4.95 3.65
C TYR A 134 -2.00 4.33 3.82
N ILE A 135 -2.90 4.97 4.55
CA ILE A 135 -4.25 4.47 4.82
C ILE A 135 -5.24 5.03 3.79
N ASN A 136 -6.03 4.17 3.15
CA ASN A 136 -7.05 4.60 2.18
C ASN A 136 -8.46 4.74 2.80
N ASP A 137 -8.68 4.19 4.00
CA ASP A 137 -9.96 4.29 4.70
C ASP A 137 -10.18 5.71 5.25
N ASP A 138 -11.09 6.45 4.60
CA ASP A 138 -11.42 7.83 4.93
C ASP A 138 -11.98 7.97 6.36
N GLU A 139 -12.74 6.99 6.87
CA GLU A 139 -13.32 7.04 8.22
C GLU A 139 -12.23 6.95 9.27
N ILE A 140 -11.28 6.02 9.06
CA ILE A 140 -10.12 5.85 9.92
C ILE A 140 -9.22 7.09 9.89
N VAL A 141 -8.97 7.64 8.71
CA VAL A 141 -8.19 8.88 8.56
C VAL A 141 -8.86 10.04 9.29
N GLU A 142 -10.19 10.18 9.19
CA GLU A 142 -10.93 11.24 9.88
C GLU A 142 -10.82 11.11 11.42
N ILE A 143 -10.93 9.89 11.95
CA ILE A 143 -10.76 9.63 13.39
C ILE A 143 -9.37 10.08 13.87
N MET A 144 -8.32 9.72 13.13
CA MET A 144 -6.94 10.05 13.50
C MET A 144 -6.66 11.55 13.38
N GLU A 145 -7.22 12.24 12.39
CA GLU A 145 -7.12 13.70 12.30
C GLU A 145 -7.78 14.39 13.49
N LYS A 146 -8.96 13.93 13.92
CA LYS A 146 -9.62 14.47 15.14
C LYS A 146 -8.76 14.29 16.40
N ILE A 147 -8.07 13.16 16.53
CA ILE A 147 -7.13 12.91 17.64
C ILE A 147 -5.97 13.91 17.60
N LYS A 148 -5.37 14.11 16.44
CA LYS A 148 -4.27 15.07 16.24
C LYS A 148 -4.69 16.49 16.57
N GLU A 149 -5.87 16.91 16.12
CA GLU A 149 -6.44 18.22 16.43
C GLU A 149 -6.67 18.40 17.93
N SER A 150 -7.22 17.39 18.58
CA SER A 150 -7.47 17.40 20.03
C SER A 150 -6.18 17.53 20.83
N TYR A 151 -5.12 16.82 20.42
CA TYR A 151 -3.81 16.95 21.06
C TYR A 151 -3.18 18.34 20.83
N LYS A 152 -3.31 18.92 19.62
CA LYS A 152 -2.86 20.30 19.35
C LYS A 152 -3.55 21.32 20.26
N LEU A 153 -4.86 21.15 20.49
CA LEU A 153 -5.62 22.00 21.41
C LEU A 153 -5.14 21.84 22.85
N TYR A 154 -4.98 20.61 23.33
CA TYR A 154 -4.43 20.31 24.66
C TYR A 154 -3.10 21.04 24.91
N LYS A 155 -2.16 20.97 23.97
CA LYS A 155 -0.87 21.66 24.07
C LYS A 155 -0.97 23.18 24.07
N LYS A 156 -1.91 23.74 23.34
CA LYS A 156 -2.06 25.20 23.19
C LYS A 156 -2.80 25.83 24.36
N GLU A 157 -3.85 25.17 24.85
CA GLU A 157 -4.79 25.73 25.83
C GLU A 157 -4.49 25.29 27.27
N ASN A 158 -3.47 24.43 27.48
CA ASN A 158 -3.16 23.83 28.78
C ASN A 158 -4.38 23.10 29.37
N SER A 159 -5.15 22.46 28.49
CA SER A 159 -6.36 21.70 28.82
C SER A 159 -6.03 20.48 29.69
N SER A 160 -7.03 19.82 30.26
CA SER A 160 -6.80 18.64 31.08
C SER A 160 -6.37 17.44 30.23
N LEU A 161 -5.27 16.78 30.60
CA LEU A 161 -4.85 15.52 29.97
C LEU A 161 -5.94 14.44 30.10
N ASP A 162 -6.67 14.42 31.22
CA ASP A 162 -7.77 13.47 31.43
C ASP A 162 -8.92 13.69 30.43
N GLU A 163 -9.20 14.93 30.05
CA GLU A 163 -10.22 15.25 29.04
C GLU A 163 -9.78 14.75 27.65
N LEU A 164 -8.52 14.96 27.29
CA LEU A 164 -7.95 14.45 26.04
C LEU A 164 -8.00 12.92 25.99
N LEU A 165 -7.57 12.24 27.06
CA LEU A 165 -7.56 10.77 27.11
C LEU A 165 -8.96 10.16 27.01
N ASN A 166 -9.98 10.80 27.61
CA ASN A 166 -11.36 10.36 27.46
C ASN A 166 -11.86 10.50 26.01
N LEU A 167 -11.45 11.56 25.33
CA LEU A 167 -11.84 11.82 23.95
C LEU A 167 -11.14 10.84 22.99
N ILE A 168 -9.83 10.58 23.19
CA ILE A 168 -9.09 9.54 22.47
C ILE A 168 -9.72 8.17 22.68
N LYS A 169 -10.15 7.86 23.90
CA LYS A 169 -10.83 6.59 24.19
C LYS A 169 -12.14 6.43 23.41
N ASN A 170 -12.96 7.49 23.30
CA ASN A 170 -14.19 7.43 22.52
C ASN A 170 -13.90 7.15 21.03
N TYR A 171 -12.87 7.79 20.48
CA TYR A 171 -12.43 7.55 19.10
C TYR A 171 -11.85 6.16 18.91
N TYR A 172 -11.13 5.63 19.89
CA TYR A 172 -10.66 4.25 19.87
C TYR A 172 -11.82 3.25 19.87
N ASP A 173 -12.88 3.50 20.62
CA ASP A 173 -14.06 2.64 20.64
C ASP A 173 -14.81 2.68 19.28
N GLU A 174 -14.90 3.86 18.64
CA GLU A 174 -15.44 4.02 17.29
C GLU A 174 -14.60 3.26 16.25
N TYR A 175 -13.28 3.43 16.30
CA TYR A 175 -12.32 2.74 15.47
C TYR A 175 -12.40 1.21 15.60
N HIS A 176 -12.48 0.71 16.84
CA HIS A 176 -12.58 -0.72 17.11
C HIS A 176 -13.87 -1.33 16.55
N LYS A 177 -14.96 -0.55 16.55
CA LYS A 177 -16.22 -0.97 15.96
C LYS A 177 -16.11 -1.13 14.44
N ILE A 178 -15.52 -0.15 13.74
CA ILE A 178 -15.30 -0.20 12.29
C ILE A 178 -14.51 -1.45 11.92
N ILE A 179 -13.39 -1.70 12.60
CA ILE A 179 -12.57 -2.89 12.35
C ILE A 179 -13.35 -4.19 12.61
N SER A 180 -14.12 -4.26 13.70
CA SER A 180 -14.90 -5.46 14.02
C SER A 180 -15.97 -5.74 12.95
N ASP A 181 -16.63 -4.68 12.46
CA ASP A 181 -17.63 -4.80 11.40
C ASP A 181 -16.99 -5.29 10.08
N ILE A 182 -15.76 -4.86 9.75
CA ILE A 182 -15.00 -5.35 8.58
C ILE A 182 -14.68 -6.84 8.69
N PHE A 183 -14.25 -7.32 9.87
CA PHE A 183 -13.88 -8.72 10.06
C PHE A 183 -15.07 -9.68 10.21
N ASP A 184 -16.25 -9.18 10.60
CA ASP A 184 -17.48 -9.97 10.67
C ASP A 184 -18.14 -10.18 9.28
N GLU A 185 -17.72 -9.43 8.25
CA GLU A 185 -18.20 -9.55 6.86
C GLU A 185 -17.41 -10.54 5.98
N ILE A 186 -16.32 -11.14 6.48
CA ILE A 186 -15.45 -12.12 5.78
C ILE A 186 -15.76 -13.56 6.19
#